data_AF-A0A2G5TMV3-F1
#
_entry.id   AF-A0A2G5TMV3-F1
#
_cell.length_a   1.000
_cell.length_b   1.000
_cell.length_c   1.000
_cell.angle_alpha   90.00
_cell.angle_beta   90.00
_cell.angle_gamma   90.00
#
_symmetry.space_group_name_H-M   'P 1'
#
loop_
_entity.id
_entity.type
_entity.pdbx_description
1 polymer ?
#
loop_
_entity_poly.entity_id
_entity_poly.type
_entity_poly.pdbx_seq_one_letter_code
_entity_poly.pdbx_strand_id
1 'polypeptide(L)'
;MSRLDFPSAKPSSSVRLLFPTISRQLAVFLVLLVSVMEASGVSGIGCFVCSSFDGENKGCEDPFNSTMDLSSRDRDASAVANYNYPCWAYKKGRHGLFPADHCIKIVGYRADNESKTLVIRTCALDSGTLTADTEIVRISHCGSFKYEGHQYKGCVQSCDTDGCNSSSLNSLLLPLIFVLALSSYLL
;
A
#
# COMPACT_ATOMS: atom_id res chain seq x y z
N MET A 1 -50.05 -67.03 18.91
CA MET A 1 -49.75 -66.13 17.78
C MET A 1 -50.02 -64.72 18.27
N SER A 2 -49.02 -64.05 18.84
CA SER A 2 -49.17 -62.70 19.39
C SER A 2 -47.98 -61.88 18.91
N ARG A 3 -48.19 -61.04 17.89
CA ARG A 3 -47.19 -60.07 17.43
C ARG A 3 -47.15 -58.93 18.44
N LEU A 4 -45.95 -58.61 18.92
CA LEU A 4 -45.67 -57.37 19.64
C LEU A 4 -45.46 -56.26 18.60
N ASP A 5 -46.39 -55.32 18.52
CA ASP A 5 -46.22 -54.09 17.74
C ASP A 5 -45.41 -53.06 18.55
N PHE A 6 -44.25 -52.66 18.03
CA PHE A 6 -43.47 -51.54 18.54
C PHE A 6 -44.03 -50.22 17.99
N PRO A 7 -44.19 -49.16 18.81
CA PRO A 7 -44.59 -47.86 18.29
C PRO A 7 -43.42 -47.20 17.55
N SER A 8 -43.59 -46.98 16.25
CA SER A 8 -42.68 -46.18 15.43
C SER A 8 -42.78 -44.70 15.83
N ALA A 9 -41.79 -44.19 16.56
CA ALA A 9 -41.67 -42.77 16.87
C ALA A 9 -41.50 -41.95 15.57
N LYS A 10 -42.51 -41.15 15.21
CA LYS A 10 -42.40 -40.18 14.12
C LYS A 10 -41.55 -38.99 14.61
N PRO A 11 -40.47 -38.60 13.90
CA PRO A 11 -39.67 -37.46 14.30
C PRO A 11 -40.49 -36.16 14.18
N SER A 12 -40.39 -35.31 15.19
CA SER A 12 -41.09 -34.02 15.31
C SER A 12 -40.80 -33.09 14.12
N SER A 13 -41.85 -32.45 13.60
CA SER A 13 -41.83 -31.57 12.42
C SER A 13 -40.80 -30.43 12.51
N SER A 14 -40.51 -29.94 13.73
CA SER A 14 -39.50 -28.89 13.95
C SER A 14 -38.08 -29.33 13.56
N VAL A 15 -37.75 -30.60 13.72
CA VAL A 15 -36.42 -31.14 13.40
C VAL A 15 -36.19 -31.17 11.89
N ARG A 16 -37.25 -31.41 11.09
CA ARG A 16 -37.16 -31.48 9.62
C ARG A 16 -36.95 -30.12 8.94
N LEU A 17 -37.40 -29.03 9.56
CA LEU A 17 -37.23 -27.65 9.06
C LEU A 17 -35.86 -27.04 9.41
N LEU A 18 -35.20 -27.55 10.45
CA LEU A 18 -33.88 -27.09 10.91
C LEU A 18 -32.72 -27.63 10.05
N PHE A 19 -32.82 -28.85 9.52
CA PHE A 19 -31.77 -29.44 8.67
C PHE A 19 -31.44 -28.65 7.38
N PRO A 20 -32.42 -28.20 6.56
CA PRO A 20 -32.11 -27.44 5.35
C PRO A 20 -31.58 -26.04 5.65
N THR A 21 -32.00 -25.42 6.76
CA THR A 21 -31.51 -24.11 7.19
C THR A 21 -30.09 -24.21 7.74
N ILE A 22 -29.77 -25.19 8.58
CA ILE A 22 -28.41 -25.43 9.10
C ILE A 22 -27.45 -25.80 7.96
N SER A 23 -27.87 -26.66 7.03
CA SER A 23 -27.10 -27.00 5.82
C SER A 23 -26.82 -25.77 4.94
N ARG A 24 -27.78 -24.85 4.81
CA ARG A 24 -27.60 -23.61 4.04
C ARG A 24 -26.68 -22.63 4.73
N GLN A 25 -26.78 -22.49 6.06
CA GLN A 25 -25.88 -21.62 6.84
C GLN A 25 -24.44 -22.16 6.85
N LEU A 26 -24.26 -23.48 6.95
CA LEU A 26 -22.94 -24.12 6.83
C LEU A 26 -22.36 -23.94 5.43
N ALA A 27 -23.17 -24.06 4.38
CA ALA A 27 -22.72 -23.81 3.01
C ALA A 27 -22.32 -22.34 2.79
N VAL A 28 -23.10 -21.38 3.32
CA VAL A 28 -22.76 -19.95 3.26
C VAL A 28 -21.47 -19.67 4.03
N PHE A 29 -21.31 -20.23 5.23
CA PHE A 29 -20.08 -20.09 6.02
C PHE A 29 -18.87 -20.69 5.31
N LEU A 30 -19.02 -21.87 4.69
CA LEU A 30 -17.96 -22.51 3.90
C LEU A 30 -17.57 -21.66 2.68
N VAL A 31 -18.54 -21.10 1.95
CA VAL A 31 -18.28 -20.18 0.83
C VAL A 31 -17.57 -18.91 1.31
N LEU A 32 -17.97 -18.36 2.45
CA LEU A 32 -17.33 -17.19 3.05
C LEU A 32 -15.89 -17.50 3.47
N LEU A 33 -15.63 -18.65 4.09
CA LEU A 33 -14.28 -19.11 4.42
C LEU A 33 -13.41 -19.30 3.18
N VAL A 34 -13.92 -19.94 2.13
CA VAL A 34 -13.19 -20.11 0.86
C VAL A 34 -12.86 -18.77 0.21
N SER A 35 -13.80 -17.81 0.23
CA SER A 35 -13.55 -16.45 -0.28
C SER A 35 -12.50 -15.66 0.52
N VAL A 36 -12.34 -15.94 1.82
CA VAL A 36 -11.30 -15.34 2.65
C VAL A 36 -9.92 -15.97 2.36
N MET A 37 -9.86 -17.24 1.97
CA MET A 37 -8.59 -17.92 1.65
C MET A 37 -7.97 -17.46 0.31
N GLU A 38 -8.78 -16.95 -0.63
CA GLU A 38 -8.29 -16.39 -1.90
C GLU A 38 -7.71 -14.97 -1.76
N ALA A 39 -7.89 -14.32 -0.62
CA ALA A 39 -7.48 -12.92 -0.39
C ALA A 39 -6.02 -12.75 0.07
N SER A 40 -5.26 -13.83 0.33
CA SER A 40 -3.86 -13.73 0.76
C SER A 40 -2.88 -13.78 -0.42
N GLY A 41 -3.07 -12.93 -1.42
CA GLY A 41 -2.00 -12.59 -2.35
C GLY A 41 -1.13 -11.51 -1.71
N VAL A 42 0.11 -11.82 -1.33
CA VAL A 42 1.09 -10.78 -0.97
C VAL A 42 1.43 -10.03 -2.26
N SER A 43 0.80 -8.88 -2.47
CA SER A 43 1.12 -7.98 -3.57
C SER A 43 2.08 -6.89 -3.08
N GLY A 44 3.05 -6.51 -3.91
CA GLY A 44 3.84 -5.31 -3.67
C GLY A 44 3.02 -4.05 -3.89
N ILE A 45 3.41 -2.95 -3.26
CA ILE A 45 2.74 -1.66 -3.44
C ILE A 45 3.18 -1.00 -4.76
N GLY A 46 2.37 -0.08 -5.27
CA GLY A 46 2.70 0.77 -6.40
C GLY A 46 3.23 2.12 -5.96
N CYS A 47 4.29 2.60 -6.61
CA CYS A 47 4.90 3.89 -6.28
C CYS A 47 5.16 4.70 -7.55
N PHE A 48 5.16 6.02 -7.42
CA PHE A 48 5.74 6.87 -8.45
C PHE A 48 7.27 6.74 -8.42
N VAL A 49 7.89 6.52 -9.57
CA VAL A 49 9.33 6.35 -9.71
C VAL A 49 9.86 7.37 -10.70
N CYS A 50 10.73 8.28 -10.23
CA CYS A 50 11.35 9.32 -11.04
C CYS A 50 12.49 10.01 -10.29
N SER A 51 13.32 10.73 -11.04
CA SER A 51 14.29 11.68 -10.49
C SER A 51 14.23 12.99 -11.26
N SER A 52 14.55 14.09 -10.57
CA SER A 52 14.77 15.40 -11.14
C SER A 52 15.94 16.05 -10.43
N PHE A 53 16.94 16.46 -11.22
CA PHE A 53 18.05 17.28 -10.77
C PHE A 53 17.89 18.66 -11.39
N ASP A 54 17.98 19.71 -10.57
CA ASP A 54 17.84 21.10 -11.01
C ASP A 54 16.54 21.39 -11.79
N GLY A 55 15.48 20.61 -11.54
CA GLY A 55 14.18 20.78 -12.20
C GLY A 55 14.13 20.32 -13.65
N GLU A 56 15.03 19.42 -14.08
CA GLU A 56 15.05 18.84 -15.43
C GLU A 56 13.79 18.01 -15.74
N ASN A 57 13.18 17.39 -14.73
CA ASN A 57 12.01 16.55 -14.89
C ASN A 57 10.82 17.16 -14.15
N LYS A 58 10.05 18.01 -14.84
CA LYS A 58 8.89 18.70 -14.27
C LYS A 58 7.80 17.76 -13.75
N GLY A 59 7.62 16.58 -14.35
CA GLY A 59 6.68 15.58 -13.84
C GLY A 59 7.13 14.93 -12.54
N CYS A 60 8.40 15.07 -12.17
CA CYS A 60 8.94 14.63 -10.89
C CYS A 60 9.08 15.77 -9.87
N GLU A 61 8.79 17.02 -10.20
CA GLU A 61 8.84 18.12 -9.23
C GLU A 61 7.53 18.23 -8.43
N ASP A 62 7.53 19.09 -7.41
CA ASP A 62 6.31 19.53 -6.73
C ASP A 62 5.84 20.90 -7.28
N PRO A 63 4.52 21.18 -7.32
CA PRO A 63 3.40 20.29 -7.00
C PRO A 63 3.28 19.13 -7.99
N PHE A 64 3.03 17.93 -7.45
CA PHE A 64 3.02 16.71 -8.25
C PHE A 64 1.70 16.53 -9.00
N ASN A 65 1.77 16.35 -10.31
CA ASN A 65 0.62 16.06 -11.14
C ASN A 65 0.60 14.57 -11.52
N SER A 66 -0.16 13.77 -10.76
CA SER A 66 -0.31 12.32 -10.99
C SER A 66 -1.26 11.97 -12.13
N THR A 67 -1.97 12.95 -12.70
CA THR A 67 -2.94 12.78 -13.79
C THR A 67 -2.31 12.86 -15.19
N MET A 68 -0.99 13.06 -15.28
CA MET A 68 -0.29 13.07 -16.57
C MET A 68 -0.20 11.65 -17.10
N ASP A 69 -0.93 11.41 -18.19
CA ASP A 69 -1.36 10.09 -18.65
C ASP A 69 -0.19 9.24 -19.18
N LEU A 70 -0.12 7.97 -18.77
CA LEU A 70 0.74 6.94 -19.36
C LEU A 70 0.31 6.59 -20.80
N SER A 71 -0.82 7.15 -21.28
CA SER A 71 -1.39 6.86 -22.59
C SER A 71 -0.67 7.53 -23.77
N SER A 72 0.21 8.51 -23.53
CA SER A 72 1.01 9.09 -24.61
C SER A 72 2.18 8.17 -24.93
N ARG A 73 1.96 7.32 -25.93
CA ARG A 73 2.98 6.67 -26.77
C ARG A 73 3.86 7.68 -27.54
N ASP A 74 3.92 8.93 -27.09
CA ASP A 74 4.79 9.97 -27.61
C ASP A 74 6.13 9.88 -26.89
N ARG A 75 7.19 10.03 -27.67
CA ARG A 75 8.57 9.64 -27.35
C ARG A 75 9.28 10.56 -26.35
N ASP A 76 8.57 11.04 -25.33
CA ASP A 76 9.10 11.83 -24.22
C ASP A 76 8.77 11.22 -22.84
N ALA A 77 8.73 9.87 -22.81
CA ALA A 77 8.47 9.03 -21.64
C ALA A 77 9.49 9.18 -20.48
N SER A 78 10.45 10.12 -20.56
CA SER A 78 11.35 10.49 -19.45
C SER A 78 10.81 11.59 -18.54
N ALA A 79 9.77 12.33 -18.95
CA ALA A 79 9.29 13.52 -18.24
C ALA A 79 8.08 13.29 -17.30
N VAL A 80 7.57 12.06 -17.20
CA VAL A 80 6.41 11.73 -16.36
C VAL A 80 6.83 10.79 -15.25
N ALA A 81 6.45 11.09 -14.01
CA ALA A 81 6.68 10.19 -12.91
C ALA A 81 5.93 8.88 -13.12
N ASN A 82 6.69 7.82 -13.37
CA ASN A 82 6.15 6.55 -13.81
C ASN A 82 5.57 5.80 -12.61
N TYR A 83 4.25 5.59 -12.60
CA TYR A 83 3.61 4.78 -11.58
C TYR A 83 3.87 3.29 -11.86
N ASN A 84 4.65 2.65 -10.99
CA ASN A 84 5.03 1.26 -11.15
C ASN A 84 4.26 0.38 -10.17
N TYR A 85 3.44 -0.54 -10.68
CA TYR A 85 2.72 -1.55 -9.88
C TYR A 85 2.87 -2.97 -10.47
N PRO A 86 3.26 -3.99 -9.67
CA PRO A 86 3.88 -3.85 -8.37
C PRO A 86 5.26 -3.18 -8.52
N CYS A 87 5.65 -2.34 -7.56
CA CYS A 87 6.97 -1.74 -7.58
C CYS A 87 8.03 -2.73 -7.08
N TRP A 88 9.22 -2.68 -7.67
CA TRP A 88 10.31 -3.61 -7.40
C TRP A 88 11.51 -2.88 -6.83
N ALA A 89 12.03 -3.37 -5.69
CA ALA A 89 13.16 -2.77 -4.99
C ALA A 89 14.25 -3.80 -4.69
N TYR A 90 15.47 -3.30 -4.47
CA TYR A 90 16.59 -4.11 -4.03
C TYR A 90 16.50 -4.38 -2.52
N LYS A 91 16.79 -5.62 -2.12
CA LYS A 91 16.95 -6.00 -0.71
C LYS A 91 18.42 -6.10 -0.36
N LYS A 92 18.86 -5.38 0.68
CA LYS A 92 20.26 -5.44 1.12
C LYS A 92 20.65 -6.88 1.48
N GLY A 93 21.78 -7.34 0.94
CA GLY A 93 22.30 -8.69 1.19
C GLY A 93 21.58 -9.82 0.44
N ARG A 94 20.73 -9.51 -0.55
CA ARG A 94 20.12 -10.50 -1.45
C ARG A 94 20.29 -10.09 -2.91
N HIS A 95 20.41 -11.08 -3.78
CA HIS A 95 20.42 -10.85 -5.22
C HIS A 95 19.00 -10.83 -5.77
N GLY A 96 18.78 -9.96 -6.76
CA GLY A 96 17.48 -9.82 -7.43
C GLY A 96 16.62 -8.70 -6.86
N LEU A 97 15.46 -8.54 -7.49
CA LEU A 97 14.45 -7.56 -7.13
C LEU A 97 13.33 -8.25 -6.35
N PHE A 98 12.77 -7.52 -5.39
CA PHE A 98 11.69 -7.98 -4.53
C PHE A 98 10.53 -6.99 -4.60
N PRO A 99 9.28 -7.46 -4.41
CA PRO A 99 8.13 -6.56 -4.33
C PRO A 99 8.38 -5.56 -3.20
N ALA A 100 8.29 -4.28 -3.53
CA ALA A 100 8.43 -3.20 -2.57
C ALA A 100 7.21 -3.13 -1.65
N ASP A 101 7.44 -2.72 -0.41
CA ASP A 101 6.41 -2.46 0.60
C ASP A 101 6.35 -0.98 1.01
N HIS A 102 7.28 -0.15 0.52
CA HIS A 102 7.31 1.28 0.84
C HIS A 102 7.65 2.16 -0.37
N CYS A 103 7.02 3.34 -0.41
CA CYS A 103 7.37 4.40 -1.33
C CYS A 103 8.22 5.44 -0.60
N ILE A 104 9.26 5.92 -1.29
CA ILE A 104 10.16 6.95 -0.78
C ILE A 104 10.04 8.20 -1.64
N LYS A 105 10.06 9.35 -0.98
CA LYS A 105 10.27 10.67 -1.60
C LYS A 105 11.44 11.36 -0.91
N ILE A 106 12.40 11.82 -1.70
CA ILE A 106 13.53 12.62 -1.25
C ILE A 106 13.42 13.97 -1.92
N VAL A 107 13.50 15.04 -1.14
CA VAL A 107 13.57 16.42 -1.63
C VAL A 107 14.73 17.12 -0.95
N GLY A 108 15.49 17.92 -1.69
CA GLY A 108 16.58 18.67 -1.11
C GLY A 108 17.24 19.64 -2.07
N TYR A 109 18.28 20.31 -1.57
CA TYR A 109 19.12 21.22 -2.32
C TYR A 109 20.58 21.04 -1.90
N ARG A 110 21.53 21.42 -2.76
CA ARG A 110 22.95 21.28 -2.43
C ARG A 110 23.35 22.25 -1.32
N ALA A 111 24.12 21.76 -0.36
CA ALA A 111 24.58 22.54 0.78
C ALA A 111 25.51 23.69 0.40
N ASP A 112 26.20 23.60 -0.74
CA ASP A 112 27.05 24.64 -1.30
C ASP A 112 26.33 25.58 -2.28
N ASN A 113 25.17 25.16 -2.81
CA ASN A 113 24.38 25.96 -3.74
C ASN A 113 22.89 25.58 -3.68
N GLU A 114 22.07 26.42 -3.04
CA GLU A 114 20.64 26.16 -2.84
C GLU A 114 19.83 26.20 -4.15
N SER A 115 20.35 26.82 -5.22
CA SER A 115 19.70 26.79 -6.54
C SER A 115 19.75 25.41 -7.20
N LYS A 116 20.57 24.50 -6.67
CA LYS A 116 20.73 23.14 -7.18
C LYS A 116 19.85 22.19 -6.38
N THR A 117 18.72 21.81 -6.96
CA THR A 117 17.67 21.02 -6.30
C THR A 117 17.74 19.55 -6.69
N LEU A 118 17.13 18.73 -5.83
CA LEU A 118 17.03 17.30 -6.00
C LEU A 118 15.64 16.84 -5.60
N VAL A 119 14.96 16.10 -6.48
CA VAL A 119 13.78 15.32 -6.15
C VAL A 119 13.94 13.89 -6.65
N ILE A 120 13.77 12.91 -5.76
CA ILE A 120 13.78 11.48 -6.11
C ILE A 120 12.53 10.84 -5.53
N ARG A 121 11.76 10.15 -6.38
CA ARG A 121 10.70 9.24 -5.97
C ARG A 121 11.09 7.83 -6.36
N THR A 122 10.99 6.90 -5.43
CA THR A 122 11.33 5.50 -5.68
C THR A 122 10.53 4.57 -4.78
N CYS A 123 10.66 3.28 -5.00
CA CYS A 123 10.18 2.26 -4.08
C CYS A 123 11.35 1.60 -3.35
N ALA A 124 11.08 1.17 -2.13
CA ALA A 124 12.05 0.55 -1.25
C ALA A 124 11.40 -0.64 -0.55
N LEU A 125 12.27 -1.51 -0.03
CA LEU A 125 11.87 -2.68 0.74
C LEU A 125 12.49 -2.59 2.14
N ASP A 126 11.68 -2.80 3.17
CA ASP A 126 12.19 -3.03 4.52
C ASP A 126 12.99 -4.34 4.55
N SER A 127 14.28 -4.23 4.87
CA SER A 127 15.18 -5.41 4.87
C SER A 127 15.00 -6.27 6.12
N GLY A 128 14.22 -5.81 7.10
CA GLY A 128 13.89 -6.53 8.32
C GLY A 128 15.01 -6.55 9.34
N THR A 129 16.05 -5.72 9.19
CA THR A 129 17.19 -5.73 10.11
C THR A 129 16.81 -5.11 11.46
N LEU A 130 17.46 -5.54 12.55
CA LEU A 130 17.17 -5.03 13.90
C LEU A 130 17.53 -3.54 14.08
N THR A 131 18.34 -2.97 13.18
CA THR A 131 18.79 -1.57 13.25
C THR A 131 17.93 -0.71 12.34
N ALA A 132 16.87 -0.11 12.90
CA ALA A 132 16.02 0.86 12.21
C ALA A 132 16.82 2.01 11.58
N ASP A 133 17.98 2.35 12.16
CA ASP A 133 18.87 3.45 11.74
C ASP A 133 19.61 3.18 10.42
N THR A 134 19.52 1.96 9.89
CA THR A 134 20.21 1.57 8.64
C THR A 134 19.28 1.44 7.45
N GLU A 135 17.98 1.61 7.65
CA GLU A 135 16.96 1.40 6.61
C GLU A 135 16.17 2.69 6.37
N ILE A 136 16.34 3.26 5.17
CA ILE A 136 15.70 4.51 4.72
C ILE A 136 14.17 4.47 4.82
N VAL A 137 13.62 3.26 4.87
CA VAL A 137 12.21 2.94 4.91
C VAL A 137 11.55 3.27 6.26
N ARG A 138 12.26 3.15 7.38
CA ARG A 138 11.66 3.21 8.72
C ARG A 138 11.66 4.60 9.35
N ILE A 139 12.38 5.56 8.78
CA ILE A 139 12.60 6.87 9.41
C ILE A 139 12.44 7.98 8.37
N SER A 140 11.29 8.63 8.41
CA SER A 140 11.11 9.93 7.77
C SER A 140 11.86 10.99 8.58
N HIS A 141 12.85 11.65 7.99
CA HIS A 141 13.68 12.64 8.67
C HIS A 141 14.21 13.69 7.69
N CYS A 142 14.61 14.84 8.24
CA CYS A 142 15.28 15.90 7.49
C CYS A 142 16.70 16.09 8.04
N GLY A 143 17.64 16.34 7.14
CA GLY A 143 19.04 16.45 7.51
C GLY A 143 19.94 16.66 6.32
N SER A 144 21.24 16.47 6.55
CA SER A 144 22.25 16.49 5.49
C SER A 144 22.54 15.07 5.02
N PHE A 145 22.59 14.86 3.71
CA PHE A 145 22.93 13.58 3.11
C PHE A 145 23.89 13.76 1.93
N LYS A 146 24.58 12.69 1.54
CA LYS A 146 25.46 12.69 0.36
C LYS A 146 24.82 11.91 -0.76
N TYR A 147 24.82 12.48 -1.95
CA TYR A 147 24.35 11.84 -3.17
C TYR A 147 25.30 12.21 -4.32
N GLU A 148 25.78 11.21 -5.05
CA GLU A 148 26.73 11.38 -6.18
C GLU A 148 27.90 12.34 -5.88
N GLY A 149 28.51 12.19 -4.71
CA GLY A 149 29.67 13.00 -4.29
C GLY A 149 29.34 14.42 -3.81
N HIS A 150 28.08 14.87 -3.93
CA HIS A 150 27.63 16.17 -3.45
C HIS A 150 26.92 16.06 -2.10
N GLN A 151 27.02 17.11 -1.30
CA GLN A 151 26.32 17.21 -0.02
C GLN A 151 25.03 17.99 -0.21
N TYR A 152 23.91 17.39 0.18
CA TYR A 152 22.57 17.96 0.11
C TYR A 152 22.01 18.18 1.51
N LYS A 153 21.09 19.13 1.63
CA LYS A 153 20.19 19.31 2.78
C LYS A 153 18.76 19.10 2.31
N GLY A 154 18.00 18.31 3.04
CA GLY A 154 16.65 17.96 2.60
C GLY A 154 15.93 16.99 3.52
N CYS A 155 14.84 16.43 3.03
CA CYS A 155 14.00 15.49 3.76
C CYS A 155 13.81 14.19 2.97
N VAL A 156 13.79 13.09 3.71
CA VAL A 156 13.40 11.76 3.23
C VAL A 156 12.06 11.43 3.88
N GLN A 157 11.10 11.03 3.06
CA GLN A 157 9.74 10.67 3.48
C GLN A 157 9.44 9.25 3.00
N SER A 158 8.98 8.40 3.91
CA SER A 158 8.56 7.02 3.65
C SER A 158 7.08 6.83 3.98
N CYS A 159 6.40 6.01 3.20
CA CYS A 159 5.00 5.62 3.39
C CYS A 159 4.72 4.25 2.76
N ASP A 160 3.62 3.60 3.13
CA ASP A 160 3.33 2.17 2.91
C ASP A 160 2.01 1.91 2.14
N THR A 161 1.53 2.92 1.41
CA THR A 161 0.29 2.84 0.60
C THR A 161 0.54 3.18 -0.85
N ASP A 162 -0.28 2.66 -1.76
CA ASP A 162 -0.13 2.88 -3.20
C ASP A 162 -0.08 4.38 -3.55
N GLY A 163 0.96 4.79 -4.27
CA GLY A 163 1.12 6.16 -4.78
C GLY A 163 1.30 7.24 -3.72
N CYS A 164 1.58 6.86 -2.47
CA CYS A 164 1.68 7.79 -1.35
C CYS A 164 2.83 8.80 -1.47
N ASN A 165 3.81 8.53 -2.34
CA ASN A 165 4.90 9.45 -2.64
C ASN A 165 4.56 10.51 -3.71
N SER A 166 3.29 10.64 -4.11
CA SER A 166 2.80 11.69 -5.01
C SER A 166 2.98 13.09 -4.42
N SER A 167 2.36 13.43 -3.29
CA SER A 167 2.54 14.74 -2.64
C SER A 167 2.01 14.80 -1.20
N SER A 168 2.45 15.82 -0.45
CA SER A 168 2.08 16.05 0.94
C SER A 168 0.72 16.73 1.08
N LEU A 169 -0.33 15.95 1.31
CA LEU A 169 -1.46 16.44 2.09
C LEU A 169 -1.66 15.44 3.22
N ASN A 170 -1.30 15.88 4.43
CA ASN A 170 -1.70 15.22 5.67
C ASN A 170 -3.21 15.04 5.62
N SER A 171 -3.66 13.82 5.33
CA SER A 171 -5.07 13.44 5.38
C SER A 171 -5.50 13.26 6.83
N LEU A 172 -5.37 14.33 7.63
CA LEU A 172 -5.83 14.40 9.01
C LEU A 172 -7.37 14.58 9.10
N LEU A 173 -8.06 14.68 7.96
CA LEU A 173 -9.50 14.96 7.90
C LEU A 173 -10.37 13.70 7.79
N LEU A 174 -9.82 12.55 7.38
CA LEU A 174 -10.58 11.30 7.28
C LEU A 174 -11.05 10.72 8.62
N PRO A 175 -10.24 10.68 9.71
CA PRO A 175 -10.73 10.13 10.98
C PRO A 175 -11.75 11.06 11.66
N LEU A 176 -11.73 12.36 11.37
CA LEU A 176 -12.69 13.32 11.94
C LEU A 176 -14.11 13.10 11.40
N ILE A 177 -14.24 12.76 10.10
CA ILE A 177 -15.53 12.52 9.45
C ILE A 177 -16.18 11.23 9.99
N PHE A 178 -15.37 10.19 10.25
CA PHE A 178 -15.88 8.91 10.77
C PHE A 178 -16.40 9.04 12.21
N VAL A 179 -15.72 9.82 13.06
CA VAL A 179 -16.16 10.10 14.44
C VAL A 179 -17.45 10.92 14.46
N LEU A 180 -17.57 11.91 13.57
CA LEU A 180 -18.78 12.73 13.47
C LEU A 180 -19.98 11.93 12.93
N ALA A 181 -19.78 11.04 11.96
CA ALA A 181 -20.84 10.18 11.41
C ALA A 181 -21.34 9.11 12.42
N LEU A 182 -20.49 8.62 13.31
CA LEU A 182 -20.90 7.73 14.40
C LEU A 182 -21.66 8.48 15.50
N SER A 183 -21.27 9.72 15.80
CA SER A 183 -21.94 10.54 16.82
C SER A 183 -23.38 10.92 16.43
N SER A 184 -23.67 11.09 15.14
CA SER A 184 -25.01 11.38 14.63
C SER A 184 -25.91 10.15 14.49
N TYR A 185 -25.39 8.94 14.65
CA TYR A 185 -26.16 7.69 14.67
C TYR A 185 -26.55 7.25 16.10
N LEU A 186 -25.98 7.92 17.11
CA LEU A 186 -26.16 7.65 18.55
C LEU A 186 -27.02 8.70 19.27
N LEU A 187 -27.47 9.74 18.56
CA LEU A 187 -28.53 10.69 18.95
C LEU A 187 -29.78 10.47 18.10
#